data_AF-A0A5M3N2U9-F1
#
_entry.id   AF-A0A5M3N2U9-F1
#
_cell.length_a   1.000
_cell.length_b   1.000
_cell.length_c   1.000
_cell.angle_alpha   90.00
_cell.angle_beta   90.00
_cell.angle_gamma   90.00
#
_symmetry.space_group_name_H-M   'P 1'
#
loop_
_entity.id
_entity.type
_entity.pdbx_description
1 polymer ?
#
loop_
_entity_poly.entity_id
_entity_poly.type
_entity_poly.pdbx_seq_one_letter_code
_entity_poly.pdbx_strand_id
1 'polypeptide(L)'
;MRQEAGETDPDERKARREFEKWVSHHNPVLSLVIYRALRLQSDPDAFKSKGLYIYFEPKADRQSYPLHQRYNVVRGVVEDLDSIRNAAIASGAGGIEDHGRA
;
A
#
# COMPACT_ATOMS: atom_id res chain seq x y z
N MET A 1 -28.33 18.64 21.87
CA MET A 1 -27.91 18.35 20.48
C MET A 1 -27.35 16.94 20.45
N ARG A 2 -28.06 15.99 19.83
CA ARG A 2 -27.50 14.67 19.51
C ARG A 2 -26.70 14.85 18.23
N GLN A 3 -25.39 14.60 18.28
CA GLN A 3 -24.61 14.41 17.07
C GLN A 3 -25.06 13.09 16.47
N GLU A 4 -25.73 13.17 15.33
CA GLU A 4 -26.03 12.00 14.50
C GLU A 4 -24.69 11.40 14.06
N ALA A 5 -24.47 10.15 14.45
CA ALA A 5 -23.37 9.35 13.95
C ALA A 5 -23.49 9.32 12.42
N GLY A 6 -22.57 9.98 11.74
CA GLY A 6 -22.58 10.13 10.29
C GLY A 6 -22.79 8.78 9.63
N GLU A 7 -23.90 8.66 8.90
CA GLU A 7 -24.17 7.53 8.03
C GLU A 7 -23.01 7.41 7.04
N THR A 8 -22.12 6.45 7.28
CA THR A 8 -21.06 6.12 6.33
C THR A 8 -21.73 5.72 5.03
N ASP A 9 -21.39 6.41 3.94
CA ASP A 9 -21.94 6.18 2.61
C ASP A 9 -21.88 4.67 2.28
N PRO A 10 -22.97 4.03 1.80
CA PRO A 10 -22.93 2.66 1.31
C PRO A 10 -21.73 2.35 0.40
N ASP A 11 -21.28 3.31 -0.40
CA ASP A 11 -20.14 3.20 -1.30
C ASP A 11 -18.81 3.23 -0.55
N GLU A 12 -18.67 4.02 0.51
CA GLU A 12 -17.49 4.01 1.40
C GLU A 12 -17.33 2.66 2.10
N ARG A 13 -18.43 2.07 2.61
CA ARG A 13 -18.38 0.74 3.23
C ARG A 13 -17.99 -0.35 2.23
N LYS A 14 -18.41 -0.22 0.97
CA LYS A 14 -18.03 -1.14 -0.11
C LYS A 14 -16.55 -0.98 -0.46
N ALA A 15 -16.08 0.25 -0.63
CA ALA A 15 -14.67 0.54 -0.90
C ALA A 15 -13.76 0.02 0.22
N ARG A 16 -14.12 0.26 1.49
CA ARG A 16 -13.38 -0.25 2.65
C ARG A 16 -13.25 -1.78 2.65
N ARG A 17 -14.36 -2.50 2.44
CA ARG A 17 -14.34 -3.98 2.37
C ARG A 17 -13.50 -4.50 1.21
N GLU A 18 -13.54 -3.85 0.05
CA GLU A 18 -12.71 -4.24 -1.09
C GLU A 18 -11.21 -3.97 -0.83
N PHE A 19 -10.89 -2.88 -0.12
CA PHE A 19 -9.52 -2.61 0.32
C PHE A 19 -9.04 -3.63 1.37
N GLU A 20 -9.86 -3.96 2.37
CA GLU A 20 -9.56 -5.00 3.37
C GLU A 20 -9.28 -6.35 2.71
N LYS A 21 -10.06 -6.73 1.68
CA LYS A 21 -9.78 -7.92 0.87
C LYS A 21 -8.47 -7.82 0.11
N TRP A 22 -8.16 -6.67 -0.47
CA TRP A 22 -6.88 -6.48 -1.15
C TRP A 22 -5.72 -6.66 -0.17
N VAL A 23 -5.79 -6.03 1.01
CA VAL A 23 -4.77 -6.18 2.06
C VAL A 23 -4.63 -7.64 2.46
N SER A 24 -5.73 -8.36 2.76
CA SER A 24 -5.64 -9.76 3.21
C SER A 24 -5.00 -10.70 2.17
N HIS A 25 -5.25 -10.48 0.87
CA HIS A 25 -4.66 -11.28 -0.20
C HIS A 25 -3.16 -11.01 -0.38
N HIS A 26 -2.73 -9.76 -0.20
CA HIS A 26 -1.36 -9.36 -0.55
C HIS A 26 -0.43 -9.31 0.66
N ASN A 27 -0.94 -9.09 1.88
CA ASN A 27 -0.11 -8.87 3.07
C ASN A 27 0.89 -10.01 3.34
N PRO A 28 0.54 -11.32 3.28
CA PRO A 28 1.50 -12.39 3.50
C PRO A 28 2.64 -12.39 2.47
N VAL A 29 2.30 -12.19 1.19
CA VAL A 29 3.27 -12.16 0.08
C VAL A 29 4.18 -10.93 0.20
N LEU A 30 3.59 -9.76 0.41
CA LEU A 30 4.34 -8.51 0.55
C LEU A 30 5.26 -8.51 1.77
N SER A 31 4.81 -9.07 2.91
CA SER A 31 5.64 -9.20 4.11
C SER A 31 6.91 -10.01 3.85
N LEU A 32 6.78 -11.16 3.18
CA LEU A 32 7.92 -12.01 2.81
C LEU A 32 8.85 -11.30 1.81
N VAL A 33 8.28 -10.64 0.80
CA VAL A 33 9.06 -9.93 -0.21
C VAL A 33 9.82 -8.76 0.41
N ILE A 34 9.20 -7.95 1.26
CA ILE A 34 9.86 -6.85 1.99
C ILE A 34 11.00 -7.39 2.84
N TYR A 35 10.75 -8.44 3.63
CA TYR A 35 11.74 -9.05 4.50
C TYR A 35 12.98 -9.52 3.74
N ARG A 36 12.78 -10.14 2.57
CA ARG A 36 13.86 -10.60 1.69
C ARG A 36 14.55 -9.45 0.97
N ALA A 37 13.79 -8.51 0.41
CA ALA A 37 14.30 -7.40 -0.38
C ALA A 37 15.18 -6.47 0.47
N LEU A 38 14.75 -6.17 1.70
CA LEU A 38 15.52 -5.38 2.65
C LEU A 38 16.63 -6.16 3.36
N ARG A 39 16.74 -7.48 3.11
CA ARG A 39 17.72 -8.37 3.74
C ARG A 39 17.72 -8.28 5.27
N LEU A 40 16.52 -8.24 5.87
CA LEU A 40 16.34 -8.01 7.32
C LEU A 40 16.97 -9.09 8.21
N GLN A 41 17.35 -10.24 7.64
CA GLN A 41 18.15 -11.26 8.33
C GLN A 41 19.55 -10.77 8.67
N SER A 42 20.18 -10.03 7.76
CA SER A 42 21.56 -9.55 7.89
C SER A 42 21.63 -8.08 8.32
N ASP A 43 20.59 -7.31 8.04
CA ASP A 43 20.47 -5.91 8.43
C ASP A 43 19.06 -5.66 8.97
N PRO A 44 18.81 -5.94 10.27
CA PRO A 44 17.49 -5.76 10.87
C PRO A 44 17.00 -4.32 10.85
N ASP A 45 17.89 -3.34 10.65
CA ASP A 45 17.60 -1.92 10.71
C ASP A 45 17.42 -1.27 9.34
N ALA A 46 17.57 -2.03 8.23
CA ALA A 46 17.42 -1.52 6.87
C ALA A 46 16.07 -0.81 6.62
N PHE A 47 15.02 -1.20 7.34
CA PHE A 47 13.69 -0.57 7.25
C PHE A 47 13.66 0.90 7.70
N LYS A 48 14.67 1.37 8.45
CA LYS A 48 14.75 2.74 8.94
C LYS A 48 15.13 3.75 7.85
N SER A 49 15.80 3.29 6.78
CA SER A 49 16.28 4.16 5.70
C SER A 49 15.80 3.75 4.32
N LYS A 50 15.36 2.48 4.16
CA LYS A 50 14.93 1.93 2.87
C LYS A 50 13.53 1.34 2.94
N GLY A 51 12.85 1.38 1.81
CA GLY A 51 11.56 0.71 1.60
C GLY A 51 11.54 -0.08 0.30
N LEU A 52 10.49 -0.88 0.15
CA LEU A 52 10.17 -1.54 -1.11
C LEU A 52 9.12 -0.71 -1.85
N TYR A 53 9.47 -0.22 -3.02
CA TYR A 53 8.54 0.44 -3.93
C TYR A 53 8.06 -0.55 -5.00
N ILE A 54 6.75 -0.73 -5.11
CA ILE A 54 6.12 -1.72 -5.99
C ILE A 54 5.36 -1.01 -7.10
N TYR A 55 5.70 -1.35 -8.33
CA TYR A 55 5.03 -0.87 -9.53
C TYR A 55 3.88 -1.80 -9.88
N PHE A 56 2.73 -1.18 -10.09
CA PHE A 56 1.50 -1.85 -10.51
C PHE A 56 1.10 -1.35 -11.90
N GLU A 57 0.70 -2.27 -12.77
CA GLU A 57 0.04 -1.93 -14.04
C GLU A 57 -1.42 -2.41 -14.03
N PRO A 58 -2.35 -1.63 -14.58
CA PRO A 58 -3.73 -2.07 -14.71
C PRO A 58 -3.82 -3.27 -15.68
N LYS A 59 -4.63 -4.27 -15.32
CA LYS A 59 -5.01 -5.33 -16.27
C LYS A 59 -5.82 -4.76 -17.42
N ALA A 60 -5.75 -5.42 -18.58
CA ALA A 60 -6.73 -5.22 -19.64
C ALA A 60 -8.15 -5.42 -19.07
N ASP A 61 -9.08 -4.55 -19.44
CA ASP A 61 -10.46 -4.56 -18.93
C ASP A 61 -10.59 -4.57 -17.40
N ARG A 62 -9.71 -3.87 -16.68
CA ARG A 62 -9.68 -3.83 -15.20
C ARG A 62 -11.05 -3.63 -14.53
N GLN A 63 -11.99 -2.95 -15.19
CA GLN A 63 -13.33 -2.71 -14.62
C GLN A 63 -14.17 -3.99 -14.50
N SER A 64 -13.86 -5.03 -15.28
CA SER A 64 -14.51 -6.35 -15.19
C SER A 64 -14.07 -7.16 -13.96
N TYR A 65 -12.98 -6.75 -13.30
CA TYR A 65 -12.44 -7.42 -12.11
C TYR A 65 -12.86 -6.71 -10.81
N PRO A 66 -13.04 -7.45 -9.71
CA PRO A 66 -13.06 -6.88 -8.37
C PRO A 66 -11.81 -6.02 -8.13
N LEU A 67 -11.93 -4.95 -7.33
CA LEU A 67 -10.87 -3.97 -7.11
C LEU A 67 -9.53 -4.63 -6.76
N HIS A 68 -9.59 -5.65 -5.90
CA HIS A 68 -8.42 -6.34 -5.40
C HIS A 68 -7.65 -7.17 -6.46
N GLN A 69 -8.19 -7.32 -7.67
CA GLN A 69 -7.58 -8.08 -8.77
C GLN A 69 -7.27 -7.21 -10.00
N ARG A 70 -7.49 -5.89 -9.94
CA ARG A 70 -7.42 -4.98 -11.10
C ARG A 70 -6.03 -4.68 -11.62
N TYR A 71 -5.00 -4.96 -10.82
CA TYR A 71 -3.62 -4.57 -11.10
C TYR A 71 -2.69 -5.78 -11.04
N ASN A 72 -1.69 -5.80 -11.91
CA ASN A 72 -0.58 -6.74 -11.88
C ASN A 72 0.61 -6.07 -11.20
N VAL A 73 1.36 -6.82 -10.40
CA VAL A 73 2.69 -6.40 -9.95
C VAL A 73 3.66 -6.57 -11.12
N VAL A 74 4.38 -5.51 -11.47
CA VAL A 74 5.30 -5.51 -12.62
C VAL A 74 6.75 -5.52 -12.16
N ARG A 75 7.06 -4.76 -11.11
CA ARG A 75 8.41 -4.62 -10.57
C ARG A 75 8.38 -4.23 -9.10
N GLY A 76 9.37 -4.69 -8.33
CA GLY A 76 9.70 -4.15 -7.02
C GLY A 76 11.14 -3.62 -7.01
N VAL A 77 11.37 -2.48 -6.37
CA VAL A 77 12.70 -1.90 -6.15
C VAL A 77 12.89 -1.51 -4.70
N VAL A 78 14.10 -1.74 -4.18
CA VAL A 78 14.49 -1.20 -2.89
C VAL A 78 15.04 0.21 -3.12
N GLU A 79 14.43 1.18 -2.48
CA GLU A 79 14.76 2.60 -2.62
C GLU A 79 14.85 3.25 -1.24
N ASP A 80 15.52 4.39 -1.18
CA ASP A 80 15.55 5.20 0.04
C ASP A 80 14.15 5.77 0.34
N LEU A 81 13.81 5.87 1.63
CA LEU A 81 12.47 6.30 2.05
C LEU A 81 12.11 7.71 1.54
N ASP A 82 13.09 8.61 1.42
CA ASP A 82 12.86 9.95 0.88
C ASP A 82 12.46 9.91 -0.61
N SER A 83 13.08 9.03 -1.41
CA SER A 83 12.69 8.81 -2.81
C SER A 83 11.26 8.28 -2.93
N ILE A 84 10.91 7.31 -2.08
CA ILE A 84 9.55 6.74 -2.03
C ILE A 84 8.52 7.80 -1.64
N ARG A 85 8.83 8.63 -0.63
CA ARG A 85 7.98 9.73 -0.17
C ARG A 85 7.76 10.75 -1.28
N ASN A 86 8.82 11.16 -1.97
CA ASN A 86 8.71 12.11 -3.09
C ASN A 86 7.85 11.57 -4.23
N ALA A 87 7.98 10.27 -4.55
CA ALA A 87 7.14 9.63 -5.55
C ALA A 87 5.66 9.55 -5.13
N ALA A 88 5.36 9.30 -3.85
CA ALA A 88 4.00 9.29 -3.31
C ALA A 88 3.35 10.68 -3.32
N ILE A 89 4.12 11.72 -2.99
CA ILE A 89 3.66 13.12 -3.08
C ILE A 89 3.36 13.48 -4.53
N ALA A 90 4.28 13.17 -5.45
CA ALA A 90 4.13 13.50 -6.87
C ALA A 90 2.95 12.79 -7.53
N SER A 91 2.58 11.59 -7.07
CA SER A 91 1.42 10.84 -7.61
C SER A 91 0.07 11.29 -7.05
N GLY A 92 0.05 12.24 -6.10
CA GLY A 92 -1.17 12.65 -5.42
C GLY A 92 -1.73 11.61 -4.44
N ALA A 93 -0.95 10.56 -4.13
CA ALA A 93 -1.32 9.51 -3.18
C ALA A 93 -1.21 9.95 -1.71
N GLY A 94 -1.42 11.25 -1.42
CA GLY A 94 -1.14 11.90 -0.15
C GLY A 94 -1.58 11.06 1.07
N GLY A 95 -0.69 10.93 2.05
CA GLY A 95 -0.99 10.22 3.30
C GLY A 95 0.05 9.25 3.84
N ILE A 96 1.34 9.33 3.46
CA ILE A 96 2.37 8.66 4.28
C ILE A 96 2.59 9.54 5.52
N GLU A 97 1.72 9.40 6.52
CA GLU A 97 1.94 9.97 7.84
C GLU A 97 3.15 9.28 8.51
N ASP A 98 4.04 10.08 9.07
CA ASP A 98 5.28 9.65 9.73
C ASP A 98 4.94 8.86 11.01
N HIS A 99 4.77 7.54 10.90
CA HIS A 99 4.83 6.65 12.07
C HIS A 99 6.30 6.41 12.45
N GLY A 100 7.00 7.46 12.91
CA GLY A 100 8.43 7.33 13.22
C GLY A 100 9.10 8.46 13.99
N ARG A 101 8.45 9.60 14.26
CA ARG A 101 8.98 10.58 15.23
C ARG A 101 8.42 10.29 16.62
N ALA A 102 9.07 9.36 17.32
CA ALA A 102 9.13 9.34 18.79
C ALA A 102 10.44 9.99 19.25
#